data_AF-A0A7R5KC95-F1
#
_entry.id   AF-A0A7R5KC95-F1
#
_cell.length_a   1.000
_cell.length_b   1.000
_cell.length_c   1.000
_cell.angle_alpha   90.00
_cell.angle_beta   90.00
_cell.angle_gamma   90.00
#
_symmetry.space_group_name_H-M   'P 1'
#
loop_
_entity.id
_entity.type
_entity.pdbx_description
1 polymer ?
#
loop_
_entity_poly.entity_id
_entity_poly.type
_entity_poly.pdbx_seq_one_letter_code
_entity_poly.pdbx_strand_id
1 'polypeptide(L)'
;MGRPPLLSRVLRGTEDRSAQATLLAWHQYRLTCEQHLRLAPPSPGPVCNRSFDLYACWGDGTPNSTVTVPCPSYLPWHHRVQGGVVVRRCGPDGRWETDESGRTWQDNSQCEDTAPGQPLQ
;
A
#
# COMPACT_ATOMS: atom_id res chain seq x y z
N MET A 1 -3.62 8.63 53.87
CA MET A 1 -2.87 9.20 52.73
C MET A 1 -3.04 8.26 51.55
N GLY A 2 -4.06 8.50 50.72
CA GLY A 2 -4.37 7.66 49.57
C GLY A 2 -3.50 8.06 48.38
N ARG A 3 -2.83 7.09 47.74
CA ARG A 3 -2.20 7.30 46.42
C ARG A 3 -3.27 7.13 45.34
N PRO A 4 -3.34 8.02 44.34
CA PRO A 4 -4.41 8.00 43.34
C PRO A 4 -4.25 6.81 42.38
N PRO A 5 -5.34 6.35 41.74
CA PRO A 5 -5.22 5.38 40.66
C PRO A 5 -4.65 6.08 39.43
N LEU A 6 -3.59 5.50 38.85
CA LEU A 6 -3.15 5.88 37.51
C LEU A 6 -4.20 5.40 36.53
N LEU A 7 -5.10 6.30 36.13
CA LEU A 7 -5.91 6.12 34.93
C LEU A 7 -4.98 6.18 33.72
N SER A 8 -4.32 5.05 33.40
CA SER A 8 -3.83 4.81 32.06
C SER A 8 -5.04 4.67 31.15
N ARG A 9 -5.58 5.81 30.70
CA ARG A 9 -6.47 5.86 29.54
C ARG A 9 -5.64 5.33 28.38
N VAL A 10 -5.83 4.06 28.09
CA VAL A 10 -5.46 3.43 26.83
C VAL A 10 -5.96 4.37 25.74
N LEU A 11 -5.04 4.97 24.99
CA LEU A 11 -5.36 5.57 23.70
C LEU A 11 -5.78 4.40 22.78
N ARG A 12 -7.03 3.93 22.93
CA ARG A 12 -7.70 3.29 21.82
C ARG A 12 -8.02 4.43 20.88
N GLY A 13 -7.05 4.77 20.02
CA GLY A 13 -7.36 5.49 18.81
C GLY A 13 -8.44 4.67 18.13
N THR A 14 -9.66 5.19 18.12
CA THR A 14 -10.70 4.66 17.25
C THR A 14 -10.14 4.79 15.85
N GLU A 15 -9.89 3.67 15.16
CA GLU A 15 -9.58 3.69 13.74
C GLU A 15 -10.76 4.38 13.04
N ASP A 16 -10.60 5.66 12.70
CA ASP A 16 -11.59 6.40 11.94
C ASP A 16 -11.62 5.82 10.52
N ARG A 17 -12.75 5.17 10.19
CA ARG A 17 -12.98 4.50 8.91
C ARG A 17 -13.84 5.34 7.97
N SER A 18 -13.97 6.64 8.23
CA SER A 18 -14.69 7.54 7.35
C SER A 18 -13.98 7.71 6.00
N ALA A 19 -14.74 8.13 4.99
CA ALA A 19 -14.17 8.48 3.69
C ALA A 19 -13.12 9.61 3.81
N GLN A 20 -13.36 10.59 4.69
CA GLN A 20 -12.43 11.69 4.94
C GLN A 20 -11.11 11.19 5.52
N ALA A 21 -11.15 10.35 6.56
CA ALA A 21 -9.94 9.78 7.16
C ALA A 21 -9.14 8.96 6.13
N THR A 22 -9.84 8.17 5.31
CA THR A 22 -9.25 7.36 4.24
C THR A 22 -8.54 8.23 3.20
N LEU A 23 -9.16 9.33 2.76
CA LEU A 23 -8.56 10.27 1.82
C LEU A 23 -7.31 10.95 2.39
N LEU A 24 -7.35 11.37 3.67
CA LEU A 24 -6.19 11.95 4.34
C LEU A 24 -5.04 10.94 4.43
N ALA A 25 -5.33 9.70 4.82
CA ALA A 25 -4.33 8.63 4.89
C ALA A 25 -3.75 8.29 3.52
N TRP A 26 -4.58 8.24 2.47
CA TRP A 26 -4.13 8.01 1.09
C TRP A 26 -3.21 9.14 0.61
N HIS A 27 -3.55 10.40 0.91
CA HIS A 27 -2.72 11.54 0.54
C HIS A 27 -1.34 11.47 1.22
N GLN A 28 -1.30 11.10 2.51
CA GLN A 28 -0.05 10.88 3.23
C GLN A 28 0.77 9.73 2.60
N TYR A 29 0.13 8.59 2.34
CA TYR A 29 0.77 7.44 1.69
C TYR A 29 1.39 7.83 0.34
N ARG A 30 0.64 8.56 -0.49
CA ARG A 30 1.10 9.07 -1.78
C ARG A 30 2.33 9.98 -1.63
N LEU A 31 2.28 10.97 -0.74
CA LEU A 31 3.41 11.88 -0.53
C LEU A 31 4.67 11.15 -0.07
N THR A 32 4.52 10.21 0.87
CA THR A 32 5.63 9.36 1.33
C THR A 32 6.19 8.51 0.20
N CYS A 33 5.33 7.91 -0.63
CA CYS A 33 5.76 7.16 -1.80
C CYS A 33 6.53 8.05 -2.79
N GLU A 34 5.95 9.17 -3.21
CA GLU A 34 6.59 10.09 -4.16
C GLU A 34 7.96 10.56 -3.66
N GLN A 35 8.10 10.85 -2.36
CA GLN A 35 9.38 11.19 -1.76
C GLN A 35 10.37 10.02 -1.82
N HIS A 36 9.94 8.81 -1.46
CA HIS A 36 10.79 7.62 -1.52
C HIS A 36 11.29 7.35 -2.95
N LEU A 37 10.39 7.42 -3.95
CA LEU A 37 10.73 7.20 -5.35
C LEU A 37 11.76 8.21 -5.87
N ARG A 38 11.64 9.49 -5.47
CA ARG A 38 12.56 10.57 -5.83
C ARG A 38 13.94 10.42 -5.19
N LEU A 39 14.00 9.97 -3.94
CA LEU A 39 15.25 9.87 -3.17
C LEU A 39 16.02 8.57 -3.45
N ALA A 40 15.35 7.52 -3.92
CA ALA A 40 16.01 6.26 -4.18
C ALA A 40 17.04 6.39 -5.34
N PRO A 41 18.24 5.82 -5.20
CA PRO A 41 19.30 5.95 -6.20
C PRO A 41 18.92 5.30 -7.53
N PRO A 42 19.49 5.73 -8.68
CA PRO A 42 19.27 5.06 -9.95
C PRO A 42 19.71 3.58 -9.90
N SER A 43 18.97 2.72 -10.59
CA SER A 43 19.33 1.31 -10.70
C SER A 43 20.54 1.12 -11.64
N PRO A 44 21.46 0.17 -11.34
CA PRO A 44 22.70 -0.03 -12.10
C PRO A 44 22.50 -0.76 -13.44
N GLY A 45 21.26 -1.11 -13.81
CA GLY A 45 20.94 -1.90 -14.99
C GLY A 45 19.47 -1.80 -15.39
N PRO A 46 19.03 -2.60 -16.37
CA PRO A 46 17.63 -2.61 -16.80
C PRO A 46 16.75 -3.07 -15.64
N VAL A 47 15.68 -2.31 -15.39
CA VAL A 47 14.69 -2.58 -14.35
C VAL A 47 13.31 -2.19 -14.84
N CYS A 48 12.29 -2.82 -14.28
CA CYS A 48 10.95 -2.25 -14.36
C CYS A 48 10.89 -1.01 -13.49
N ASN A 49 10.59 0.14 -14.09
CA ASN A 49 10.65 1.43 -13.42
C ASN A 49 9.73 1.50 -12.20
N ARG A 50 10.27 1.96 -11.08
CA ARG A 50 9.50 2.36 -9.91
C ARG A 50 8.37 3.33 -10.27
N SER A 51 7.22 3.22 -9.62
CA SER A 51 6.06 4.05 -9.90
C SER A 51 5.06 4.07 -8.75
N PHE A 52 4.19 5.08 -8.74
CA PHE A 52 2.97 5.09 -7.95
C PHE A 52 1.78 5.03 -8.90
N ASP A 53 0.96 3.99 -8.76
CA ASP A 53 -0.17 3.69 -9.65
C ASP A 53 -1.52 4.18 -9.10
N LEU A 54 -1.48 5.12 -8.14
CA LEU A 54 -2.62 5.61 -7.36
C LEU A 54 -3.15 4.62 -6.30
N TYR A 55 -2.58 3.41 -6.21
CA TYR A 55 -2.94 2.39 -5.23
C TYR A 55 -1.74 1.98 -4.36
N ALA A 56 -0.68 1.45 -4.96
CA ALA A 56 0.50 0.93 -4.30
C ALA A 56 1.78 1.65 -4.77
N CYS A 57 2.76 1.71 -3.86
CA CYS A 57 4.08 2.25 -4.14
C CYS A 57 5.02 1.15 -4.64
N TRP A 58 5.38 1.19 -5.92
CA TRP A 58 6.25 0.19 -6.56
C TRP A 58 7.69 0.67 -6.62
N GLY A 59 8.62 -0.12 -6.08
CA GLY A 59 10.05 0.05 -6.30
C GLY A 59 10.49 -0.43 -7.69
N ASP A 60 11.80 -0.37 -7.94
CA ASP A 60 12.37 -0.94 -9.16
C ASP A 60 12.24 -2.47 -9.14
N GLY A 61 11.74 -3.04 -10.24
CA GLY A 61 11.63 -4.48 -10.41
C GLY A 61 12.85 -5.05 -11.14
N THR A 62 13.43 -6.13 -10.60
CA THR A 62 14.46 -6.89 -11.32
C THR A 62 13.82 -7.57 -12.53
N PRO A 63 14.44 -7.56 -13.72
CA PRO A 63 13.90 -8.26 -14.88
C PRO A 63 13.67 -9.75 -14.59
N ASN A 64 12.61 -10.30 -15.16
CA ASN A 64 12.19 -11.69 -14.97
C ASN A 64 11.95 -12.07 -13.49
N SER A 65 11.31 -11.18 -12.74
CA SER A 65 11.02 -11.38 -11.31
C SER A 65 9.61 -10.94 -10.92
N THR A 66 9.20 -11.33 -9.72
CA THR A 66 7.95 -10.89 -9.10
C THR A 66 8.27 -9.85 -8.03
N VAL A 67 7.57 -8.72 -8.08
CA VAL A 67 7.68 -7.63 -7.11
C VAL A 67 6.43 -7.63 -6.25
N THR A 68 6.61 -7.52 -4.93
CA THR A 68 5.51 -7.51 -3.96
C THR A 68 5.57 -6.25 -3.11
N VAL A 69 4.41 -5.65 -2.86
CA VAL A 69 4.25 -4.49 -1.98
C VAL A 69 3.24 -4.88 -0.89
N PRO A 70 3.48 -4.58 0.40
CA PRO A 70 2.48 -4.84 1.42
C PRO A 70 1.18 -4.11 1.13
N CYS A 71 0.05 -4.66 1.60
CA CYS A 71 -1.24 -3.99 1.44
C CYS A 71 -1.18 -2.52 1.90
N PRO A 72 -1.71 -1.55 1.12
CA PRO A 72 -1.58 -0.15 1.47
C PRO A 72 -2.23 0.18 2.82
N SER A 73 -1.50 0.90 3.67
CA SER A 73 -1.91 1.18 5.05
C SER A 73 -3.08 2.15 5.17
N TYR A 74 -3.41 2.89 4.09
CA TYR A 74 -4.55 3.80 4.05
C TYR A 74 -5.90 3.08 3.95
N LEU A 75 -5.92 1.76 3.69
CA LEU A 75 -7.15 1.01 3.55
C LEU A 75 -7.93 1.00 4.88
N PRO A 76 -9.24 1.30 4.88
CA PRO A 76 -10.08 1.28 6.09
C PRO A 76 -10.10 -0.08 6.81
N TRP A 77 -9.84 -1.15 6.05
CA TRP A 77 -9.78 -2.52 6.51
C TRP A 77 -8.36 -3.08 6.60
N HIS A 78 -7.33 -2.22 6.59
CA HIS A 78 -5.93 -2.65 6.58
C HIS A 78 -5.64 -3.69 7.67
N HIS A 79 -6.19 -3.54 8.89
CA HIS A 79 -6.10 -4.50 9.99
C HIS A 79 -6.49 -5.96 9.64
N ARG A 80 -7.37 -6.18 8.65
CA ARG A 80 -7.76 -7.52 8.18
C ARG A 80 -6.79 -8.10 7.16
N VAL A 81 -6.08 -7.24 6.45
CA VAL A 81 -5.16 -7.61 5.36
C VAL A 81 -3.70 -7.34 5.75
N GLN A 82 -3.43 -7.15 7.04
CA GLN A 82 -2.08 -7.05 7.60
C GLN A 82 -1.32 -8.35 7.30
N GLY A 83 -0.32 -8.27 6.42
CA GLY A 83 0.46 -9.42 5.93
C GLY A 83 0.13 -9.85 4.51
N GLY A 84 -0.94 -9.32 3.90
CA GLY A 84 -1.21 -9.46 2.48
C GLY A 84 -0.29 -8.59 1.62
N VAL A 85 -0.18 -8.97 0.35
CA VAL A 85 0.63 -8.23 -0.64
C VAL A 85 -0.12 -7.97 -1.94
N VAL A 86 0.24 -6.87 -2.57
CA VAL A 86 -0.05 -6.58 -3.97
C VAL A 86 1.13 -7.06 -4.80
N VAL A 87 0.86 -7.73 -5.91
CA VAL A 87 1.87 -8.38 -6.75
C VAL A 87 1.92 -7.77 -8.14
N ARG A 88 3.11 -7.51 -8.64
CA ARG A 88 3.39 -7.22 -10.06
C ARG A 88 4.49 -8.13 -10.58
N ARG A 89 4.50 -8.35 -11.89
CA ARG A 89 5.55 -9.10 -12.57
C ARG A 89 6.35 -8.19 -13.48
N CYS A 90 7.66 -8.33 -13.40
CA CYS A 90 8.61 -7.63 -14.24
C CYS A 90 9.12 -8.59 -15.31
N GLY A 91 8.84 -8.27 -16.57
CA GLY A 91 9.26 -9.05 -17.72
C GLY A 91 10.79 -9.09 -17.90
N PRO A 92 11.31 -10.06 -18.69
CA PRO A 92 12.74 -10.17 -18.96
C PRO A 92 13.30 -8.98 -19.76
N ASP A 93 12.44 -8.21 -20.41
CA ASP A 93 12.78 -6.99 -21.15
C ASP A 93 12.79 -5.72 -20.28
N GLY A 94 12.63 -5.86 -18.95
CA GLY A 94 12.59 -4.73 -18.03
C GLY A 94 11.32 -3.90 -18.12
N ARG A 95 10.23 -4.46 -18.68
CA ARG A 95 8.91 -3.83 -18.68
C ARG A 95 7.95 -4.57 -17.76
N TRP A 96 7.08 -3.80 -17.11
CA TRP A 96 6.00 -4.39 -16.33
C TRP A 96 5.09 -5.20 -17.24
N GLU A 97 4.67 -6.38 -16.80
CA GLU A 97 3.66 -7.16 -17.52
C GLU A 97 2.36 -6.36 -17.64
N THR A 98 1.64 -6.54 -18.74
CA THR A 98 0.37 -5.86 -19.01
C THR A 98 -0.77 -6.86 -19.11
N ASP A 99 -1.97 -6.43 -18.70
CA ASP A 99 -3.21 -7.15 -18.92
C ASP A 99 -3.65 -7.08 -20.40
N GLU A 100 -4.76 -7.75 -20.73
CA GLU A 100 -5.33 -7.76 -22.09
C GLU A 100 -5.75 -6.36 -22.58
N SER A 101 -5.93 -5.41 -21.66
CA SER A 101 -6.25 -4.01 -21.97
C SER A 101 -5.02 -3.12 -22.18
N GLY A 102 -3.81 -3.68 -22.02
CA GLY A 102 -2.54 -2.95 -22.14
C GLY A 102 -2.18 -2.12 -20.90
N ARG A 103 -2.91 -2.27 -19.80
CA ARG A 103 -2.56 -1.65 -18.51
C ARG A 103 -1.59 -2.55 -17.77
N THR A 104 -0.73 -1.97 -16.93
CA THR A 104 0.14 -2.78 -16.08
C THR A 104 -0.66 -3.75 -15.23
N TRP A 105 -0.38 -5.04 -15.40
CA TRP A 105 -1.03 -6.10 -14.64
C TRP A 105 -0.58 -6.05 -13.19
N GLN A 106 -1.52 -6.25 -12.27
CA GLN A 106 -1.25 -6.46 -10.85
C GLN A 106 -2.31 -7.35 -10.22
N ASP A 107 -1.95 -8.04 -9.15
CA ASP A 107 -2.86 -8.83 -8.31
C ASP A 107 -2.92 -8.21 -6.92
N ASN A 108 -4.10 -7.72 -6.52
CA ASN A 108 -4.38 -7.13 -5.21
C ASN A 108 -5.42 -7.94 -4.41
N SER A 109 -5.68 -9.19 -4.80
CA SER A 109 -6.69 -10.05 -4.16
C SER A 109 -6.49 -10.23 -2.66
N GLN A 110 -5.24 -10.23 -2.19
CA GLN A 110 -4.92 -10.33 -0.76
C GLN A 110 -5.24 -9.06 0.04
N CYS A 111 -5.54 -7.94 -0.63
CA CYS A 111 -5.83 -6.65 -0.03
C CYS A 111 -7.31 -6.24 -0.16
N GLU A 112 -8.15 -7.10 -0.75
CA GLU A 112 -9.58 -6.86 -0.88
C GLU A 112 -10.32 -7.01 0.45
N ASP A 113 -11.40 -6.24 0.61
CA ASP A 113 -12.28 -6.38 1.77
C ASP A 113 -13.20 -7.58 1.57
N THR A 114 -12.94 -8.67 2.29
CA THR A 114 -13.78 -9.88 2.25
C THR A 114 -14.96 -9.83 3.22
N ALA A 115 -15.10 -8.76 4.02
CA ALA A 115 -16.24 -8.60 4.93
C ALA A 115 -17.49 -8.10 4.18
N PRO A 116 -18.71 -8.54 4.56
CA PRO A 116 -19.95 -7.99 4.01
C PRO A 116 -19.95 -6.46 4.19
N GLY A 117 -20.09 -5.74 3.08
CA GLY A 117 -19.84 -4.30 2.98
C GLY A 117 -20.62 -3.50 4.02
N GLN A 118 -19.93 -3.06 5.07
CA GLN A 118 -20.40 -1.94 5.87
C GLN A 118 -20.03 -0.68 5.09
N PRO A 119 -21.00 0.13 4.64
CA PRO A 119 -20.71 1.33 3.85
C PRO A 119 -19.75 2.23 4.62
N LEU A 120 -18.78 2.83 3.92
CA LEU A 120 -17.96 3.91 4.46
C LEU A 120 -18.92 5.03 4.87
N GLN A 121 -18.95 5.35 6.17
CA GLN A 121 -19.79 6.41 6.75
C GLN A 121 -19.17 7.78 6.50
#